data_AF-F8IF06-F1
#
_entry.id   AF-F8IF06-F1
#
_cell.length_a   1.000
_cell.length_b   1.000
_cell.length_c   1.000
_cell.angle_alpha   90.00
_cell.angle_beta   90.00
_cell.angle_gamma   90.00
#
_symmetry.space_group_name_H-M   'P 1'
#
loop_
_entity.id
_entity.type
_entity.pdbx_description
1 polymer ?
#
loop_
_entity_poly.entity_id
_entity_poly.type
_entity_poly.pdbx_seq_one_letter_code
_entity_poly.pdbx_strand_id
1 'polypeptide(L)'
;MNRSASVRVGRRLVQYAAHARGAIAAALVLLVLAVAAQLAGPFVAKTIINRDIEGVQQVWYRAPAGVPGAVRVDGQLYVRGDKLPHGAPRQQPHTLMTLGTTAYFLPGTVQAIAAGPRSGEIREEVGGHWRTVSAHPISRAQMFAFYRPEVPNVIRLALLYFALLVASAVFLYGQQYLLEVSANRILQRMRRDVFHRIHCLPVSYFDNTPAGKSCPALRTTRSRFATST
;
A
#
# COMPACT_ATOMS: atom_id res chain seq x y z
N MET A 1 18.38 16.79 39.14
CA MET A 1 18.64 15.46 38.53
C MET A 1 19.57 15.64 37.33
N ASN A 2 20.77 15.06 37.35
CA ASN A 2 21.94 15.54 36.60
C ASN A 2 21.93 15.09 35.11
N ARG A 3 21.65 16.00 34.16
CA ARG A 3 21.63 15.75 32.70
C ARG A 3 22.93 15.10 32.16
N SER A 4 24.06 15.29 32.84
CA SER A 4 25.35 14.71 32.44
C SER A 4 25.47 13.20 32.70
N ALA A 5 24.67 12.65 33.61
CA ALA A 5 24.66 11.21 33.91
C ALA A 5 23.84 10.44 32.86
N SER A 6 22.68 10.95 32.45
CA SER A 6 21.84 10.33 31.41
C SER A 6 22.53 10.31 30.05
N VAL A 7 23.26 11.37 29.67
CA VAL A 7 24.03 11.42 28.42
C VAL A 7 25.16 10.37 28.42
N ARG A 8 25.82 10.13 29.56
CA ARG A 8 26.85 9.08 29.69
C ARG A 8 26.28 7.66 29.63
N VAL A 9 25.09 7.44 30.19
CA VAL A 9 24.40 6.15 30.10
C VAL A 9 23.89 5.90 28.68
N GLY A 10 23.27 6.91 28.04
CA GLY A 10 22.80 6.82 26.65
C GLY A 10 23.93 6.53 25.66
N ARG A 11 25.10 7.18 25.82
CA ARG A 11 26.27 6.94 24.97
C ARG A 11 26.84 5.52 25.13
N ARG A 12 26.76 4.94 26.32
CA ARG A 12 27.12 3.52 26.57
C ARG A 12 26.12 2.56 25.93
N LEU A 13 24.81 2.86 26.01
CA LEU A 13 23.77 2.08 25.34
C LEU A 13 23.92 2.09 23.82
N VAL A 14 24.21 3.25 23.22
CA VAL A 14 24.49 3.38 21.78
C VAL A 14 25.77 2.62 21.40
N GLN A 15 26.78 2.56 22.26
CA GLN A 15 27.98 1.72 22.04
C GLN A 15 27.66 0.22 22.03
N TYR A 16 26.77 -0.26 22.89
CA TYR A 16 26.31 -1.66 22.85
C TYR A 16 25.46 -1.94 21.60
N ALA A 17 24.60 -1.01 21.18
CA ALA A 17 23.84 -1.10 19.93
C ALA A 17 24.73 -1.05 18.68
N ALA A 18 25.81 -0.27 18.71
CA ALA A 18 26.80 -0.18 17.63
C ALA A 18 27.52 -1.51 17.37
N HIS A 19 27.52 -2.44 18.34
CA HIS A 19 28.04 -3.79 18.11
C HIS A 19 27.13 -4.64 17.21
N ALA A 20 25.81 -4.38 17.22
CA ALA A 20 24.82 -5.02 16.34
C ALA A 20 24.51 -4.19 15.08
N ARG A 21 25.35 -3.20 14.74
CA ARG A 21 25.16 -2.26 13.62
C ARG A 21 24.80 -2.92 12.28
N GLY A 22 25.37 -4.09 11.99
CA GLY A 22 25.12 -4.81 10.73
C GLY A 22 23.70 -5.38 10.65
N ALA A 23 23.20 -5.96 11.74
CA ALA A 23 21.86 -6.54 11.77
C ALA A 23 20.76 -5.46 11.86
N ILE A 24 21.02 -4.37 12.59
CA ILE A 24 20.13 -3.20 12.63
C ILE A 24 20.07 -2.53 11.25
N ALA A 25 21.22 -2.35 10.58
CA ALA A 25 21.25 -1.80 9.23
C ALA A 25 20.53 -2.70 8.22
N ALA A 26 20.76 -4.02 8.27
CA ALA A 26 20.05 -4.98 7.43
C ALA A 26 18.53 -4.95 7.65
N ALA A 27 18.09 -4.89 8.90
CA ALA A 27 16.69 -4.75 9.26
C ALA A 27 16.07 -3.43 8.75
N LEU A 28 16.79 -2.31 8.89
CA LEU A 28 16.33 -1.03 8.35
C LEU A 28 16.22 -1.06 6.82
N VAL A 29 17.17 -1.69 6.13
CA VAL A 29 17.10 -1.87 4.67
C VAL A 29 15.88 -2.72 4.30
N LEU A 30 15.65 -3.84 4.99
CA LEU A 30 14.46 -4.67 4.78
C LEU A 30 13.16 -3.90 5.03
N LEU A 31 13.11 -3.06 6.07
CA LEU A 31 11.96 -2.21 6.35
C LEU A 31 11.69 -1.23 5.20
N VAL A 32 12.73 -0.56 4.71
CA VAL A 32 12.61 0.39 3.59
C VAL A 32 12.12 -0.33 2.34
N LEU A 33 12.65 -1.51 2.02
CA LEU A 33 12.20 -2.32 0.89
C LEU A 33 10.74 -2.77 1.06
N ALA A 34 10.33 -3.18 2.26
CA ALA A 34 8.97 -3.59 2.55
C ALA A 34 7.96 -2.44 2.34
N VAL A 35 8.29 -1.24 2.84
CA VAL A 35 7.46 -0.04 2.67
C VAL A 35 7.43 0.42 1.22
N ALA A 36 8.57 0.38 0.52
CA ALA A 36 8.63 0.68 -0.90
C ALA A 36 7.72 -0.24 -1.73
N ALA A 37 7.69 -1.55 -1.41
CA ALA A 37 6.79 -2.49 -2.04
C ALA A 37 5.30 -2.19 -1.73
N GLN A 38 4.97 -1.75 -0.52
CA GLN A 38 3.59 -1.36 -0.15
C GLN A 38 3.11 -0.12 -0.91
N LEU A 39 4.00 0.83 -1.19
CA LEU A 39 3.68 2.03 -1.96
C LEU A 39 3.30 1.73 -3.42
N ALA A 40 3.57 0.52 -3.94
CA ALA A 40 3.12 0.13 -5.27
C ALA A 40 1.59 0.02 -5.38
N GLY A 41 0.86 -0.20 -4.28
CA GLY A 41 -0.59 -0.35 -4.28
C GLY A 41 -1.33 0.83 -4.93
N PRO A 42 -1.12 2.07 -4.44
CA PRO A 42 -1.67 3.27 -5.07
C PRO A 42 -1.38 3.42 -6.57
N PHE A 43 -0.17 3.07 -7.03
CA PHE A 43 0.19 3.15 -8.44
C PHE A 43 -0.52 2.09 -9.28
N VAL A 44 -0.64 0.86 -8.77
CA VAL A 44 -1.39 -0.22 -9.44
C VAL A 44 -2.87 0.15 -9.52
N ALA A 45 -3.46 0.62 -8.42
CA ALA A 45 -4.84 1.06 -8.37
C ALA A 45 -5.12 2.20 -9.36
N LYS A 46 -4.25 3.23 -9.38
CA LYS A 46 -4.36 4.33 -10.34
C LYS A 46 -4.26 3.84 -11.78
N THR A 47 -3.39 2.87 -12.05
CA THR A 47 -3.23 2.31 -13.41
C THR A 47 -4.49 1.58 -13.84
N ILE A 48 -5.08 0.75 -12.96
CA ILE A 48 -6.34 0.04 -13.24
C ILE A 48 -7.48 1.03 -13.48
N ILE A 49 -7.60 2.06 -12.63
CA ILE A 49 -8.65 3.07 -12.77
C ILE A 49 -8.50 3.82 -14.11
N ASN A 50 -7.35 4.46 -14.35
CA ASN A 50 -7.18 5.33 -15.51
C ASN A 50 -7.18 4.56 -16.84
N ARG A 51 -6.60 3.35 -16.88
CA ARG A 51 -6.39 2.61 -18.12
C ARG A 51 -7.49 1.61 -18.42
N ASP A 52 -8.03 0.95 -17.40
CA ASP A 52 -8.92 -0.20 -17.57
C ASP A 52 -10.39 0.16 -17.25
N ILE A 53 -10.65 1.05 -16.29
CA ILE A 53 -12.02 1.48 -15.93
C ILE A 53 -12.43 2.76 -16.70
N GLU A 54 -11.70 3.86 -16.53
CA GLU A 54 -11.91 5.12 -17.26
C GLU A 54 -11.65 4.95 -18.76
N GLY A 55 -10.80 3.98 -19.12
CA GLY A 55 -10.52 3.64 -20.52
C GLY A 55 -11.77 3.30 -21.33
N VAL A 56 -12.82 2.74 -20.73
CA VAL A 56 -14.06 2.43 -21.48
C VAL A 56 -14.82 3.70 -21.89
N GLN A 57 -14.67 4.80 -21.14
CA GLN A 57 -15.28 6.09 -21.43
C GLN A 57 -14.51 6.92 -22.48
N GLN A 58 -13.35 6.44 -22.93
CA GLN A 58 -12.62 7.09 -24.00
C GLN A 58 -13.30 6.93 -25.37
N VAL A 59 -12.83 7.73 -26.34
CA VAL A 59 -13.30 7.69 -27.72
C VAL A 59 -12.82 6.40 -28.41
N TRP A 60 -13.76 5.68 -28.99
CA TRP A 60 -13.56 4.50 -29.81
C TRP A 60 -13.57 4.89 -31.28
N TYR A 61 -12.68 4.29 -32.07
CA TYR A 61 -12.58 4.50 -33.51
C TYR A 61 -12.84 3.20 -34.24
N ARG A 62 -13.37 3.30 -35.46
CA ARG A 62 -13.53 2.14 -36.33
C ARG A 62 -12.16 1.65 -36.77
N ALA A 63 -11.89 0.36 -36.61
CA ALA A 63 -10.61 -0.25 -36.96
C ALA A 63 -10.77 -1.36 -38.01
N PRO A 64 -9.77 -1.57 -38.89
CA PRO A 64 -9.75 -2.72 -39.78
C PRO A 64 -9.67 -4.05 -39.01
N ALA A 65 -10.07 -5.14 -39.66
CA ALA A 65 -10.04 -6.48 -39.06
C ALA A 65 -8.60 -6.90 -38.70
N GLY A 66 -8.42 -7.42 -37.49
CA GLY A 66 -7.12 -7.95 -37.01
C GLY A 66 -6.41 -7.12 -35.93
N VAL A 67 -6.97 -5.99 -35.49
CA VAL A 67 -6.38 -5.20 -34.39
C VAL A 67 -6.65 -5.88 -33.03
N PRO A 68 -5.61 -6.16 -32.22
CA PRO A 68 -5.78 -6.77 -30.90
C PRO A 68 -6.56 -5.84 -29.97
N GLY A 69 -7.61 -6.38 -29.35
CA GLY A 69 -8.51 -5.61 -28.48
C GLY A 69 -9.68 -4.92 -29.19
N ALA A 70 -9.91 -5.22 -30.48
CA ALA A 70 -11.09 -4.75 -31.19
C ALA A 70 -12.37 -5.45 -30.70
N VAL A 71 -13.43 -4.66 -30.50
CA VAL A 71 -14.75 -5.11 -30.04
C VAL A 71 -15.73 -5.02 -31.20
N ARG A 72 -16.53 -6.07 -31.43
CA ARG A 72 -17.57 -6.07 -32.47
C ARG A 72 -18.85 -5.48 -31.90
N VAL A 73 -19.33 -4.40 -32.52
CA VAL A 73 -20.60 -3.74 -32.21
C VAL A 73 -21.34 -3.58 -33.53
N ASP A 74 -22.56 -4.10 -33.63
CA ASP A 74 -23.42 -4.01 -34.83
C ASP A 74 -22.72 -4.38 -36.15
N GLY A 75 -21.87 -5.42 -36.09
CA GLY A 75 -21.11 -5.93 -37.24
C GLY A 75 -19.83 -5.16 -37.58
N GLN A 76 -19.57 -4.01 -36.97
CA GLN A 76 -18.36 -3.20 -37.13
C GLN A 76 -17.37 -3.42 -35.99
N LEU A 77 -16.08 -3.22 -36.26
CA LEU A 77 -15.00 -3.35 -35.28
C LEU A 77 -14.59 -1.99 -34.76
N TYR A 78 -14.61 -1.84 -33.43
CA TYR A 78 -14.19 -0.63 -32.73
C TYR A 78 -12.99 -0.92 -31.85
N VAL A 79 -12.02 -0.01 -31.87
CA VAL A 79 -10.82 -0.05 -31.02
C VAL A 79 -10.70 1.28 -30.29
N ARG A 80 -10.30 1.21 -29.02
CA ARG A 80 -10.06 2.38 -28.19
C ARG A 80 -8.94 3.24 -28.77
N GLY A 81 -9.09 4.57 -28.72
CA GLY A 81 -8.10 5.52 -29.25
C GLY A 81 -6.65 5.27 -28.80
N ASP A 82 -6.44 4.88 -27.55
CA ASP A 82 -5.12 4.55 -26.99
C ASP A 82 -4.44 3.31 -27.63
N LYS A 83 -5.24 2.38 -28.16
CA LYS A 83 -4.78 1.11 -28.75
C LYS A 83 -4.76 1.15 -30.28
N LEU A 84 -5.11 2.28 -30.86
CA LEU A 84 -5.11 2.44 -32.31
C LEU A 84 -3.65 2.47 -32.83
N PRO A 85 -3.28 1.64 -33.82
CA PRO A 85 -1.95 1.65 -34.41
C PRO A 85 -1.56 3.05 -34.90
N HIS A 86 -0.30 3.44 -34.70
CA HIS A 86 0.20 4.74 -35.17
C HIS A 86 0.08 4.82 -36.70
N GLY A 87 -0.70 5.78 -37.20
CA GLY A 87 -1.00 5.95 -38.63
C GLY A 87 -2.36 5.41 -39.10
N ALA A 88 -3.14 4.75 -38.25
CA ALA A 88 -4.50 4.35 -38.60
C ALA A 88 -5.46 5.55 -38.60
N PRO A 89 -6.39 5.64 -39.57
CA PRO A 89 -7.33 6.75 -39.68
C PRO A 89 -8.29 6.78 -38.48
N ARG A 90 -8.32 7.90 -37.76
CA ARG A 90 -9.24 8.16 -36.63
C ARG A 90 -10.63 8.56 -37.12
N GLN A 91 -11.28 7.66 -37.86
CA GLN A 91 -12.59 7.91 -38.46
C GLN A 91 -13.73 7.41 -37.56
N GLN A 92 -14.83 8.16 -37.58
CA GLN A 92 -16.07 7.86 -36.85
C GLN A 92 -15.84 7.66 -35.34
N PRO A 93 -15.47 8.73 -34.60
CA PRO A 93 -15.35 8.65 -33.15
C PRO A 93 -16.70 8.23 -32.55
N HIS A 94 -16.68 7.33 -31.58
CA HIS A 94 -17.84 6.97 -30.77
C HIS A 94 -17.44 7.02 -29.30
N THR A 95 -18.27 7.62 -28.44
CA THR A 95 -18.02 7.69 -27.01
C THR A 95 -19.02 6.80 -26.28
N LEU A 96 -18.52 6.02 -25.32
CA LEU A 96 -19.35 5.20 -24.44
C LEU A 96 -19.61 6.00 -23.15
N MET A 97 -20.87 6.32 -22.88
CA MET A 97 -21.26 7.06 -21.69
C MET A 97 -22.32 6.33 -20.89
N THR A 98 -22.28 6.50 -19.57
CA THR A 98 -23.20 5.86 -18.63
C THR A 98 -24.09 6.89 -17.97
N LEU A 99 -25.41 6.70 -18.05
CA LEU A 99 -26.41 7.46 -17.29
C LEU A 99 -27.08 6.51 -16.30
N GLY A 100 -26.80 6.70 -15.01
CA GLY A 100 -27.25 5.78 -13.96
C GLY A 100 -26.67 4.38 -14.15
N THR A 101 -27.53 3.41 -14.50
CA THR A 101 -27.16 1.99 -14.73
C THR A 101 -27.17 1.59 -16.21
N THR A 102 -27.52 2.52 -17.10
CA THR A 102 -27.62 2.29 -18.55
C THR A 102 -26.44 2.90 -19.29
N ALA A 103 -25.84 2.12 -20.18
CA ALA A 103 -24.73 2.55 -21.04
C ALA A 103 -25.24 2.86 -22.45
N TYR A 104 -24.73 3.93 -23.04
CA TYR A 104 -25.07 4.41 -24.36
C TYR A 104 -23.81 4.50 -25.23
N PHE A 105 -23.92 4.05 -26.48
CA PHE A 105 -22.85 4.20 -27.48
C PHE A 105 -23.25 5.35 -28.40
N LEU A 106 -22.54 6.48 -28.27
CA LEU A 106 -22.90 7.70 -28.97
C LEU A 106 -21.90 7.98 -30.09
N PRO A 107 -22.35 8.36 -31.29
CA PRO A 107 -21.47 8.85 -32.33
C PRO A 107 -20.93 10.24 -31.96
N GLY A 108 -19.65 10.48 -32.17
CA GLY A 108 -18.98 11.74 -31.87
C GLY A 108 -18.17 11.71 -30.56
N THR A 109 -17.49 12.82 -30.31
CA THR A 109 -16.84 13.13 -29.02
C THR A 109 -17.81 13.88 -28.14
N VAL A 110 -18.52 13.15 -27.27
CA VAL A 110 -19.42 13.72 -26.28
C VAL A 110 -18.66 13.98 -24.97
N GLN A 111 -18.86 15.15 -24.35
CA GLN A 111 -18.17 15.54 -23.10
C GLN A 111 -19.01 15.26 -21.85
N ALA A 112 -20.33 15.43 -21.96
CA ALA A 112 -21.27 15.10 -20.89
C ALA A 112 -22.60 14.63 -21.47
N ILE A 113 -23.32 13.81 -20.70
CA ILE A 113 -24.72 13.45 -20.99
C ILE A 113 -25.61 13.74 -19.79
N ALA A 114 -26.85 14.12 -20.08
CA ALA A 114 -27.90 14.35 -19.10
C ALA A 114 -29.19 13.66 -19.53
N ALA A 115 -30.07 13.37 -18.57
CA ALA A 115 -31.40 12.86 -18.89
C ALA A 115 -32.16 13.86 -19.78
N GLY A 116 -32.76 13.34 -20.85
CA GLY A 116 -33.62 14.10 -21.72
C GLY A 116 -35.00 14.36 -21.11
N PRO A 117 -35.83 15.19 -21.75
CA PRO A 117 -37.17 15.53 -21.28
C PRO A 117 -38.15 14.35 -21.35
N ARG A 118 -37.84 13.34 -22.19
CA ARG A 118 -38.66 12.14 -22.41
C ARG A 118 -37.87 10.88 -22.10
N SER A 119 -38.57 9.80 -21.73
CA SER A 119 -37.98 8.49 -21.49
C SER A 119 -37.33 7.95 -22.77
N GLY A 120 -36.01 7.69 -22.73
CA GLY A 120 -35.23 7.22 -23.88
C GLY A 120 -34.53 8.31 -24.69
N GLU A 121 -34.78 9.59 -24.39
CA GLU A 121 -33.99 10.70 -24.93
C GLU A 121 -32.87 11.06 -23.96
N ILE A 122 -31.67 11.31 -24.49
CA ILE A 122 -30.58 11.89 -23.71
C ILE A 122 -30.19 13.23 -24.30
N ARG A 123 -29.75 14.15 -23.43
CA ARG A 123 -29.11 15.38 -23.86
C ARG A 123 -27.61 15.14 -23.81
N GLU A 124 -26.94 15.29 -24.96
CA GLU A 124 -25.49 15.23 -25.05
C GLU A 124 -24.91 16.65 -25.16
N GLU A 125 -23.81 16.90 -24.47
CA GLU A 125 -23.04 18.13 -24.58
C GLU A 125 -21.89 17.93 -25.57
N VAL A 126 -21.94 18.67 -26.67
CA VAL A 126 -20.91 18.62 -27.73
C VAL A 126 -20.53 20.04 -28.10
N GLY A 127 -19.36 20.48 -27.61
CA GLY A 127 -18.83 21.82 -27.85
C GLY A 127 -19.54 22.93 -27.08
N GLY A 128 -20.00 22.65 -25.85
CA GLY A 128 -20.70 23.62 -24.99
C GLY A 128 -22.19 23.81 -25.28
N HIS A 129 -22.75 23.05 -26.22
CA HIS A 129 -24.18 23.06 -26.55
C HIS A 129 -24.82 21.70 -26.28
N TRP A 130 -25.99 21.73 -25.63
CA TRP A 130 -26.81 20.56 -25.38
C TRP A 130 -27.67 20.22 -26.60
N ARG A 131 -27.57 18.97 -27.06
CA ARG A 131 -28.34 18.42 -28.18
C ARG A 131 -29.13 17.24 -27.65
N THR A 132 -30.42 17.14 -27.97
CA THR A 132 -31.20 15.95 -27.62
C THR A 132 -31.01 14.90 -28.70
N VAL A 133 -30.53 13.72 -28.32
CA VAL A 133 -30.30 12.58 -29.22
C VAL A 133 -31.01 11.35 -28.67
N SER A 134 -31.68 10.63 -29.56
CA SER A 134 -32.26 9.31 -29.25
C SER A 134 -31.13 8.29 -29.19
N ALA A 135 -30.72 7.91 -27.99
CA ALA A 135 -29.63 6.98 -27.79
C ALA A 135 -30.15 5.56 -27.55
N HIS A 136 -29.63 4.61 -28.33
CA HIS A 136 -29.97 3.20 -28.13
C HIS A 136 -29.16 2.67 -26.94
N PRO A 137 -29.82 2.11 -25.90
CA PRO A 137 -29.11 1.52 -24.78
C PRO A 137 -28.36 0.28 -25.23
N ILE A 138 -27.09 0.19 -24.85
CA ILE A 138 -26.28 -1.01 -25.08
C ILE A 138 -26.73 -2.08 -24.08
N SER A 139 -26.90 -3.33 -24.54
CA SER A 139 -27.20 -4.45 -23.64
C SER A 139 -26.02 -4.71 -22.68
N ARG A 140 -26.29 -5.21 -21.46
CA ARG A 140 -25.24 -5.58 -20.50
C ARG A 140 -24.21 -6.53 -21.12
N ALA A 141 -24.64 -7.48 -21.94
CA ALA A 141 -23.75 -8.42 -22.63
C ALA A 141 -22.81 -7.72 -23.63
N GLN A 142 -23.30 -6.71 -24.35
CA GLN A 142 -22.49 -5.90 -25.26
C GLN A 142 -21.54 -4.98 -24.47
N MET A 143 -22.00 -4.40 -23.35
CA MET A 143 -21.14 -3.63 -22.44
C MET A 143 -19.96 -4.47 -21.93
N PHE A 144 -20.19 -5.71 -21.50
CA PHE A 144 -19.13 -6.63 -21.09
C PHE A 144 -18.14 -6.96 -22.21
N ALA A 145 -18.56 -6.95 -23.47
CA ALA A 145 -17.67 -7.19 -24.60
C ALA A 145 -16.57 -6.12 -24.70
N PHE A 146 -16.85 -4.88 -24.26
CA PHE A 146 -15.85 -3.81 -24.20
C PHE A 146 -14.80 -4.01 -23.10
N TYR A 147 -15.16 -4.65 -21.97
CA TYR A 147 -14.24 -4.92 -20.87
C TYR A 147 -13.40 -6.19 -21.06
N ARG A 148 -13.91 -7.20 -21.79
CA ARG A 148 -13.21 -8.46 -22.06
C ARG A 148 -11.74 -8.30 -22.48
N PRO A 149 -11.36 -7.38 -23.40
CA PRO A 149 -9.97 -7.20 -23.78
C PRO A 149 -9.07 -6.58 -22.69
N GLU A 150 -9.61 -5.94 -21.65
CA GLU A 150 -8.81 -5.35 -20.55
C GLU A 150 -8.55 -6.33 -19.40
N VAL A 151 -9.42 -7.34 -19.22
CA VAL A 151 -9.30 -8.38 -18.18
C VAL A 151 -7.88 -8.96 -18.03
N PRO A 152 -7.17 -9.41 -19.09
CA PRO A 152 -5.84 -10.01 -18.93
C PRO A 152 -4.77 -9.01 -18.46
N ASN A 153 -4.93 -7.71 -18.72
CA ASN A 153 -4.02 -6.70 -18.21
C ASN A 153 -4.26 -6.45 -16.71
N VAL A 154 -5.53 -6.31 -16.33
CA VAL A 154 -5.94 -6.16 -14.93
C VAL A 154 -5.45 -7.34 -14.08
N ILE A 155 -5.61 -8.57 -14.56
CA ILE A 155 -5.15 -9.78 -13.86
C ILE A 155 -3.63 -9.78 -13.68
N ARG A 156 -2.85 -9.41 -14.71
CA ARG A 156 -1.39 -9.33 -14.61
C ARG A 156 -0.93 -8.29 -13.58
N LEU A 157 -1.56 -7.12 -13.57
CA LEU A 157 -1.31 -6.07 -12.58
C LEU A 157 -1.68 -6.52 -11.16
N ALA A 158 -2.83 -7.20 -11.01
CA ALA A 158 -3.28 -7.75 -9.73
C ALA A 158 -2.32 -8.83 -9.21
N LEU A 159 -1.86 -9.74 -10.07
CA LEU A 159 -0.87 -10.77 -9.71
C LEU A 159 0.48 -10.15 -9.34
N LEU A 160 0.95 -9.15 -10.09
CA LEU A 160 2.16 -8.41 -9.76
C LEU A 160 2.04 -7.75 -8.39
N TYR A 161 0.93 -7.06 -8.13
CA TYR A 161 0.67 -6.44 -6.84
C TYR A 161 0.61 -7.46 -5.69
N PHE A 162 -0.06 -8.58 -5.91
CA PHE A 162 -0.10 -9.68 -4.94
C PHE A 162 1.31 -10.22 -4.65
N ALA A 163 2.14 -10.42 -5.68
CA ALA A 163 3.53 -10.83 -5.50
C ALA A 163 4.34 -9.79 -4.70
N LEU A 164 4.11 -8.50 -4.92
CA LEU A 164 4.72 -7.42 -4.12
C LEU A 164 4.27 -7.45 -2.66
N LEU A 165 2.99 -7.75 -2.39
CA LEU A 165 2.49 -7.90 -1.02
C LEU A 165 3.15 -9.09 -0.32
N VAL A 166 3.26 -10.23 -0.99
CA VAL A 166 3.95 -11.41 -0.46
C VAL A 166 5.43 -11.08 -0.19
N ALA A 167 6.11 -10.42 -1.12
CA ALA A 167 7.49 -9.98 -0.93
C ALA A 167 7.64 -9.01 0.24
N SER A 168 6.72 -8.05 0.38
CA SER A 168 6.68 -7.11 1.51
C SER A 168 6.51 -7.85 2.84
N ALA A 169 5.60 -8.83 2.89
CA ALA A 169 5.39 -9.66 4.08
C ALA A 169 6.66 -10.44 4.47
N VAL A 170 7.36 -11.02 3.49
CA VAL A 170 8.65 -11.70 3.70
C VAL A 170 9.70 -10.75 4.24
N PHE A 171 9.82 -9.54 3.68
CA PHE A 171 10.77 -8.53 4.17
C PHE A 171 10.44 -8.04 5.58
N LEU A 172 9.16 -7.83 5.89
CA LEU A 172 8.71 -7.40 7.21
C LEU A 172 8.98 -8.49 8.25
N TYR A 173 8.67 -9.75 7.92
CA TYR A 173 8.98 -10.90 8.77
C TYR A 173 10.49 -11.04 9.01
N GLY A 174 11.30 -10.97 7.94
CA GLY A 174 12.76 -11.03 8.04
C GLY A 174 13.31 -9.89 8.90
N GLN A 175 12.81 -8.67 8.72
CA GLN A 175 13.17 -7.50 9.51
C GLN A 175 12.87 -7.70 11.01
N GLN A 176 11.68 -8.21 11.34
CA GLN A 176 11.29 -8.46 12.72
C GLN A 176 12.15 -9.56 13.35
N TYR A 177 12.33 -10.69 12.65
CA TYR A 177 13.18 -11.78 13.11
C TYR A 177 14.63 -11.33 13.37
N LEU A 178 15.21 -10.55 12.46
CA LEU A 178 16.55 -9.99 12.63
C LEU A 178 16.65 -9.10 13.88
N LEU A 179 15.63 -8.29 14.16
CA LEU A 179 15.60 -7.44 15.36
C LEU A 179 15.52 -8.26 16.64
N GLU A 180 14.65 -9.26 16.70
CA GLU A 180 14.49 -10.13 17.88
C GLU A 180 15.78 -10.90 18.19
N VAL A 181 16.40 -11.50 17.17
CA VAL A 181 17.70 -12.20 17.32
C VAL A 181 18.80 -11.24 17.77
N SER A 182 18.85 -10.05 17.18
CA SER A 182 19.85 -9.04 17.54
C SER A 182 19.68 -8.56 18.97
N ALA A 183 18.45 -8.27 19.39
CA ALA A 183 18.13 -7.86 20.74
C ALA A 183 18.57 -8.90 21.77
N ASN A 184 18.23 -10.16 21.54
CA ASN A 184 18.65 -11.27 22.40
C ASN A 184 20.18 -11.41 22.47
N ARG A 185 20.87 -11.26 21.33
CA ARG A 185 22.33 -11.31 21.29
C ARG A 185 22.98 -10.16 22.06
N ILE A 186 22.44 -8.95 21.97
CA ILE A 186 22.91 -7.80 22.76
C ILE A 186 22.66 -8.06 24.25
N LEU A 187 21.48 -8.57 24.64
CA LEU A 187 21.14 -8.89 26.03
C LEU A 187 22.07 -9.96 26.63
N GLN A 188 22.34 -11.04 25.91
CA GLN A 188 23.28 -12.08 26.34
C GLN A 188 24.68 -11.52 26.59
N ARG A 189 25.10 -10.55 25.76
CA ARG A 189 26.40 -9.91 25.94
C ARG A 189 26.41 -8.95 27.12
N MET A 190 25.38 -8.12 27.27
CA MET A 190 25.21 -7.26 28.46
C MET A 190 25.26 -8.11 29.74
N ARG A 191 24.59 -9.28 29.74
CA ARG A 191 24.61 -10.23 30.85
C ARG A 191 26.05 -10.66 31.17
N ARG A 192 26.82 -11.10 30.17
CA ARG A 192 28.22 -11.52 30.35
C ARG A 192 29.13 -10.41 30.88
N ASP A 193 29.00 -9.20 30.34
CA ASP A 193 29.83 -8.04 30.72
C ASP A 193 29.52 -7.58 32.16
N VAL A 194 28.25 -7.67 32.57
CA VAL A 194 27.82 -7.41 33.95
C VAL A 194 28.36 -8.48 34.90
N PHE A 195 28.25 -9.77 34.55
CA PHE A 195 28.80 -10.86 35.38
C PHE A 195 30.31 -10.72 35.57
N HIS A 196 31.06 -10.37 34.53
CA HIS A 196 32.51 -10.12 34.68
C HIS A 196 32.81 -8.91 35.59
N ARG A 197 31.98 -7.86 35.57
CA ARG A 197 32.15 -6.73 36.49
C ARG A 197 31.83 -7.11 37.94
N ILE A 198 30.81 -7.94 38.16
CA ILE A 198 30.36 -8.35 39.51
C ILE A 198 31.31 -9.39 40.11
N HIS A 199 31.77 -10.38 39.33
CA HIS A 199 32.65 -11.44 39.81
C HIS A 199 34.12 -11.00 40.03
N CYS A 200 34.50 -9.80 39.60
CA CYS A 200 35.82 -9.21 39.88
C CYS A 200 35.78 -8.14 40.98
N LEU A 201 34.70 -8.04 41.77
CA LEU A 201 34.72 -7.19 42.96
C LEU A 201 35.62 -7.84 44.03
N PRO A 202 36.76 -7.23 44.40
CA PRO A 202 37.53 -7.71 45.54
C PRO A 202 36.63 -7.67 46.78
N VAL A 203 36.80 -8.63 47.70
CA VAL A 203 36.08 -8.70 48.99
C VAL A 203 36.04 -7.36 49.74
N SER A 204 37.01 -6.46 49.51
CA SER A 204 37.06 -5.11 50.08
C SER A 204 35.94 -4.14 49.64
N TYR A 205 35.20 -4.43 48.56
CA TYR A 205 34.03 -3.64 48.18
C TYR A 205 32.84 -3.90 49.12
N PHE A 206 32.78 -5.09 49.74
CA PHE A 206 31.76 -5.41 50.74
C PHE A 206 32.12 -4.90 52.15
N ASP A 207 33.39 -4.55 52.41
CA ASP A 207 33.83 -3.98 53.70
C ASP A 207 33.48 -2.49 53.86
N ASN A 208 33.45 -1.71 52.77
CA ASN A 208 33.24 -0.25 52.83
C ASN A 208 31.79 0.19 52.59
N THR A 209 30.85 -0.75 52.48
CA THR A 209 29.42 -0.46 52.52
C THR A 209 28.82 -1.20 53.70
N PRO A 210 28.50 -0.53 54.82
CA PRO A 210 27.83 -1.19 55.92
C PRO A 210 26.51 -1.77 55.39
N ALA A 211 26.33 -3.08 55.57
CA ALA A 211 25.21 -3.92 55.09
C ALA A 211 23.81 -3.46 55.55
N GLY A 212 23.71 -2.34 56.28
CA GLY A 212 22.48 -1.80 56.86
C GLY A 212 21.68 -0.82 55.99
N LYS A 213 22.08 -0.50 54.75
CA LYS A 213 21.32 0.46 53.90
C LYS A 213 20.48 -0.15 52.77
N SER A 214 20.59 -1.44 52.48
CA SER A 214 19.77 -2.10 51.43
C SER A 214 18.59 -2.91 51.98
N CYS A 215 18.36 -2.94 53.30
CA CYS A 215 17.18 -3.59 53.88
C CYS A 215 16.60 -2.84 55.11
N PRO A 216 15.87 -1.72 54.93
CA PRO A 216 14.85 -1.31 55.91
C PRO A 216 13.43 -1.20 55.35
N ALA A 217 13.14 -1.73 54.15
CA ALA A 217 11.79 -1.63 53.56
C ALA A 217 10.91 -2.88 53.70
N LEU A 218 11.43 -4.01 54.22
CA LEU A 218 10.66 -5.28 54.31
C LEU A 218 10.26 -5.70 55.74
N ARG A 219 10.52 -4.88 56.78
CA ARG A 219 10.22 -5.26 58.17
C ARG A 219 9.20 -4.39 58.92
N THR A 220 8.83 -3.20 58.42
CA THR A 220 8.05 -2.24 59.23
C THR A 220 6.55 -2.17 58.88
N THR A 221 6.02 -3.05 58.03
CA THR A 221 4.59 -3.02 57.62
C THR A 221 3.73 -4.13 58.24
N ARG A 222 4.20 -4.82 59.28
CA ARG A 222 3.44 -5.93 59.90
C ARG A 222 3.11 -5.79 61.39
N SER A 223 3.46 -4.67 62.05
CA SER A 223 3.23 -4.50 63.50
C SER A 223 2.24 -3.40 63.89
N ARG A 224 1.40 -2.89 62.97
CA ARG A 224 0.43 -1.81 63.27
C ARG A 224 -1.04 -2.24 63.38
N PHE A 225 -1.34 -3.54 63.46
CA PHE A 225 -2.73 -4.04 63.49
C PHE A 225 -3.09 -5.01 64.64
N ALA A 226 -2.26 -5.17 65.66
CA ALA A 226 -2.57 -6.07 66.77
C ALA A 226 -2.35 -5.40 68.14
N THR A 227 -3.26 -4.50 68.51
CA THR A 227 -3.65 -4.16 69.91
C THR A 227 -4.73 -3.09 69.87
N SER A 228 -6.00 -3.51 69.90
CA SER A 228 -7.15 -2.69 70.25
C SER A 228 -8.19 -3.56 70.95
N THR A 229 -7.95 -3.88 72.23
CA THR A 229 -8.99 -4.09 73.24
C THR A 229 -8.34 -4.06 74.61
#